data_AF-A0A7J6TPB4-F1
#
_entry.id   AF-A0A7J6TPB4-F1
#
_cell.length_a   1.000
_cell.length_b   1.000
_cell.length_c   1.000
_cell.angle_alpha   90.00
_cell.angle_beta   90.00
_cell.angle_gamma   90.00
#
_symmetry.space_group_name_H-M   'P 1'
#
loop_
_entity.id
_entity.type
_entity.pdbx_description
1 polymer ?
#
loop_
_entity_poly.entity_id
_entity_poly.type
_entity_poly.pdbx_seq_one_letter_code
_entity_poly.pdbx_strand_id
1 'polypeptide(L)'
;PLPQQLNDKTAVTEQCDKINFRHRNAQFAGRASAELHTFLYFNKNGPCIADAVITRVRPAATTANVKQHRQHHSAGSLQVVVPRFGIDGVCKLENCDDDDDDDDDSSTGGEWKCNEDKMIAVNDKLGITLAVFDHIQVRIMADSTDFRFKTVMTLLEKSKANEIDTYEEAEANRKKVDKEMCPDRISRDDNVA
;
A
#
# COMPACT_ATOMS: atom_id res chain seq x y z
N PRO A 1 36.07 8.09 -38.02
CA PRO A 1 34.90 7.43 -38.67
C PRO A 1 34.19 6.57 -37.62
N LEU A 2 32.85 6.51 -37.64
CA LEU A 2 32.10 5.64 -36.73
C LEU A 2 32.37 4.16 -37.07
N PRO A 3 32.51 3.27 -36.07
CA PRO A 3 32.59 1.82 -36.28
C PRO A 3 31.46 1.32 -37.18
N GLN A 4 31.77 0.44 -38.13
CA GLN A 4 30.78 -0.07 -39.09
C GLN A 4 29.58 -0.74 -38.40
N GLN A 5 29.78 -1.36 -37.24
CA GLN A 5 28.73 -1.99 -36.45
C GLN A 5 27.70 -0.99 -35.88
N LEU A 6 28.05 0.29 -35.77
CA LEU A 6 27.15 1.35 -35.28
C LEU A 6 26.45 2.10 -36.42
N ASN A 7 26.80 1.80 -37.67
CA ASN A 7 26.16 2.37 -38.86
C ASN A 7 24.94 1.57 -39.32
N ASP A 8 24.71 0.38 -38.76
CA ASP A 8 23.53 -0.43 -39.05
C ASP A 8 22.37 -0.06 -38.12
N LYS A 9 21.36 0.59 -38.69
CA LYS A 9 20.19 1.11 -37.96
C LYS A 9 19.38 -0.01 -37.30
N THR A 10 19.27 -1.18 -37.94
CA THR A 10 18.48 -2.30 -37.40
C THR A 10 19.17 -2.87 -36.17
N ALA A 11 20.47 -3.14 -36.25
CA ALA A 11 21.28 -3.65 -35.15
C ALA A 11 21.26 -2.72 -33.92
N VAL A 12 21.33 -1.40 -34.13
CA VAL A 12 21.25 -0.41 -33.05
C VAL A 12 19.85 -0.41 -32.41
N THR A 13 18.79 -0.48 -33.23
CA THR A 13 17.40 -0.50 -32.73
C THR A 13 17.13 -1.75 -31.88
N GLU A 14 17.54 -2.93 -32.35
CA GLU A 14 17.42 -4.18 -31.58
C GLU A 14 18.17 -4.12 -30.25
N GLN A 15 19.35 -3.49 -30.24
CA GLN A 15 20.12 -3.31 -29.02
C GLN A 15 19.42 -2.36 -28.04
N CYS A 16 18.82 -1.27 -28.53
CA CYS A 16 17.99 -0.37 -27.73
C CYS A 16 16.80 -1.10 -27.11
N ASP A 17 16.11 -1.97 -27.87
CA ASP A 17 14.97 -2.74 -27.37
C ASP A 17 15.38 -3.70 -26.24
N LYS A 18 16.53 -4.37 -26.39
CA LYS A 18 17.09 -5.22 -25.33
C LYS A 18 17.40 -4.42 -24.06
N ILE A 19 17.95 -3.21 -24.20
CA ILE A 19 18.26 -2.32 -23.07
C ILE A 19 16.96 -1.88 -22.40
N ASN A 20 15.96 -1.43 -23.16
CA ASN A 20 14.67 -0.99 -22.64
C ASN A 20 13.95 -2.11 -21.88
N PHE A 21 13.96 -3.32 -22.42
CA PHE A 21 13.39 -4.50 -21.77
C PHE A 21 14.10 -4.81 -20.45
N ARG A 22 15.44 -4.85 -20.45
CA ARG A 22 16.23 -5.12 -19.24
C ARG A 22 16.08 -4.02 -18.20
N HIS A 23 16.04 -2.76 -18.62
CA HIS A 23 15.84 -1.62 -17.72
C HIS A 23 14.49 -1.73 -17.02
N ARG A 24 13.39 -1.95 -17.76
CA ARG A 24 12.06 -2.13 -17.19
C ARG A 24 12.03 -3.30 -16.19
N ASN A 25 12.63 -4.44 -16.53
CA ASN A 25 12.67 -5.60 -15.64
C ASN A 25 13.54 -5.37 -14.40
N ALA A 26 14.65 -4.65 -14.53
CA ALA A 26 15.50 -4.27 -13.40
C ALA A 26 14.74 -3.36 -12.41
N GLN A 27 13.92 -2.44 -12.91
CA GLN A 27 13.04 -1.61 -12.06
C GLN A 27 11.99 -2.44 -11.31
N PHE A 28 11.37 -3.43 -11.98
CA PHE A 28 10.45 -4.34 -11.32
C PHE A 28 11.13 -5.21 -10.26
N ALA A 29 12.32 -5.74 -10.56
CA ALA A 29 13.10 -6.51 -9.60
C ALA A 29 13.51 -5.67 -8.38
N GLY A 30 13.89 -4.40 -8.59
CA GLY A 30 14.18 -3.46 -7.50
C GLY A 30 12.96 -3.22 -6.60
N ARG A 31 11.78 -3.02 -7.18
CA ARG A 31 10.52 -2.85 -6.42
C ARG A 31 10.15 -4.10 -5.62
N ALA A 32 10.22 -5.28 -6.25
CA ALA A 32 9.94 -6.55 -5.59
C ALA A 32 10.94 -6.86 -4.45
N SER A 33 12.21 -6.47 -4.61
CA SER A 33 13.22 -6.60 -3.57
C SER A 33 12.89 -5.73 -2.36
N ALA A 34 12.52 -4.46 -2.57
CA ALA A 34 12.11 -3.58 -1.48
C ALA A 34 10.86 -4.11 -0.75
N GLU A 35 9.84 -4.57 -1.49
CA GLU A 35 8.62 -5.16 -0.94
C GLU A 35 8.91 -6.38 -0.05
N LEU A 36 9.82 -7.27 -0.49
CA LEU A 36 10.23 -8.41 0.31
C LEU A 36 10.95 -7.99 1.61
N HIS A 37 11.81 -6.98 1.57
CA HIS A 37 12.50 -6.50 2.77
C HIS A 37 11.52 -5.84 3.75
N THR A 38 10.54 -5.10 3.26
CA THR A 38 9.43 -4.57 4.07
C THR A 38 8.67 -5.70 4.75
N PHE A 39 8.33 -6.77 4.01
CA PHE A 39 7.71 -7.96 4.59
C PHE A 39 8.57 -8.57 5.70
N LEU A 40 9.87 -8.78 5.47
CA LEU A 40 10.79 -9.36 6.46
C LEU A 40 10.89 -8.50 7.72
N TYR A 41 10.87 -7.17 7.59
CA TYR A 41 10.88 -6.26 8.73
C TYR A 41 9.64 -6.45 9.61
N PHE A 42 8.43 -6.39 9.04
CA PHE A 42 7.20 -6.57 9.80
C PHE A 42 7.02 -8.00 10.32
N ASN A 43 7.56 -9.00 9.61
CA ASN A 43 7.59 -10.37 10.09
C ASN A 43 8.49 -10.54 11.33
N LYS A 44 9.62 -9.82 11.39
CA LYS A 44 10.57 -9.87 12.51
C LYS A 44 10.11 -9.00 13.70
N ASN A 45 9.64 -7.79 13.44
CA ASN A 45 9.32 -6.80 14.47
C ASN A 45 7.85 -6.89 14.94
N GLY A 46 7.01 -7.63 14.22
CA GLY A 46 5.61 -7.80 14.54
C GLY A 46 4.69 -6.72 13.95
N PRO A 47 3.38 -6.80 14.25
CA PRO A 47 2.39 -5.87 13.74
C PRO A 47 2.62 -4.46 14.28
N CYS A 48 2.47 -3.45 13.43
CA CYS A 48 2.67 -2.05 13.78
C CYS A 48 1.43 -1.22 13.44
N ILE A 49 1.15 -0.18 14.23
CA ILE A 49 0.12 0.82 13.93
C ILE A 49 0.83 2.08 13.44
N ALA A 50 0.36 2.62 12.31
CA ALA A 50 0.90 3.84 11.74
C ALA A 50 -0.20 4.70 11.12
N ASP A 51 0.07 6.00 11.05
CA ASP A 51 -0.76 6.93 10.32
C ASP A 51 -0.51 6.82 8.82
N ALA A 52 -1.59 6.81 8.04
CA ALA A 52 -1.60 6.67 6.61
C ALA A 52 -2.54 7.68 5.96
N VAL A 53 -2.23 8.05 4.74
CA VAL A 53 -2.99 9.02 3.96
C VAL A 53 -3.69 8.29 2.82
N ILE A 54 -5.00 8.50 2.68
CA ILE A 54 -5.77 7.94 1.57
C ILE A 54 -5.37 8.64 0.28
N THR A 55 -4.90 7.89 -0.71
CA THR A 55 -4.56 8.43 -2.04
C THR A 55 -5.66 8.20 -3.05
N ARG A 56 -6.40 7.09 -2.93
CA ARG A 56 -7.49 6.76 -3.84
C ARG A 56 -8.53 5.87 -3.18
N VAL A 57 -9.80 6.12 -3.50
CA VAL A 57 -10.92 5.24 -3.15
C VAL A 57 -11.26 4.37 -4.36
N ARG A 58 -11.42 3.06 -4.16
CA ARG A 58 -11.84 2.10 -5.18
C ARG A 58 -13.14 1.45 -4.75
N PRO A 59 -14.19 1.46 -5.59
CA PRO A 59 -15.40 0.70 -5.30
C PRO A 59 -15.10 -0.80 -5.39
N ALA A 60 -16.01 -1.61 -4.84
CA ALA A 60 -15.95 -3.05 -5.03
C ALA A 60 -15.80 -3.36 -6.52
N ALA A 61 -14.81 -4.16 -6.89
CA ALA A 61 -14.69 -4.63 -8.26
C ALA A 61 -15.96 -5.41 -8.58
N THR A 62 -16.80 -4.86 -9.45
CA THR A 62 -17.95 -5.53 -10.08
C THR A 62 -17.45 -6.59 -11.06
N THR A 63 -16.55 -7.46 -10.62
CA THR A 63 -16.20 -8.67 -11.35
C THR A 63 -17.37 -9.61 -11.19
N ALA A 64 -18.33 -9.51 -12.11
CA ALA A 64 -19.58 -10.28 -12.15
C ALA A 64 -19.39 -11.82 -12.13
N ASN A 65 -18.16 -12.33 -12.11
CA ASN A 65 -17.83 -13.76 -12.25
C ASN A 65 -17.11 -14.39 -11.05
N VAL A 66 -16.95 -13.71 -9.91
CA VAL A 66 -16.34 -14.31 -8.70
C VAL A 66 -17.29 -14.19 -7.52
N LYS A 67 -18.52 -14.70 -7.69
CA LYS A 67 -19.54 -14.75 -6.61
C LYS A 67 -19.50 -16.03 -5.78
N GLN A 68 -18.68 -17.02 -6.12
CA GLN A 68 -18.98 -18.37 -5.63
C GLN A 68 -18.31 -18.79 -4.32
N HIS A 69 -17.12 -18.30 -3.93
CA HIS A 69 -16.39 -18.89 -2.79
C HIS A 69 -15.60 -17.89 -1.90
N ARG A 70 -16.13 -16.72 -1.59
CA ARG A 70 -15.56 -15.88 -0.51
C ARG A 70 -16.67 -15.39 0.41
N GLN A 71 -16.63 -15.85 1.65
CA GLN A 71 -17.54 -15.49 2.76
C GLN A 71 -17.43 -14.03 3.21
N HIS A 72 -16.62 -13.19 2.55
CA HIS A 72 -16.52 -11.76 2.84
C HIS A 72 -16.88 -10.97 1.58
N HIS A 73 -18.07 -10.36 1.57
CA HIS A 73 -18.48 -9.43 0.55
C HIS A 73 -17.61 -8.16 0.65
N SER A 74 -16.67 -8.01 -0.29
CA SER A 74 -15.80 -6.82 -0.35
C SER A 74 -16.61 -5.62 -0.84
N ALA A 75 -16.69 -4.58 0.00
CA ALA A 75 -17.42 -3.35 -0.24
C ALA A 75 -16.65 -2.33 -1.10
N GLY A 76 -15.33 -2.48 -1.11
CA GLY A 76 -14.40 -1.62 -1.79
C GLY A 76 -13.00 -1.76 -1.23
N SER A 77 -12.10 -0.89 -1.68
CA SER A 77 -10.76 -0.80 -1.14
C SER A 77 -10.23 0.63 -1.17
N LEU A 78 -9.41 0.97 -0.18
CA LEU A 78 -8.71 2.25 -0.08
C LEU A 78 -7.25 2.02 -0.43
N GLN A 79 -6.73 2.79 -1.37
CA GLN A 79 -5.29 2.90 -1.60
C GLN A 79 -4.73 3.93 -0.64
N VAL A 80 -3.72 3.53 0.13
CA VAL A 80 -3.21 4.28 1.27
C VAL A 80 -1.69 4.31 1.23
N VAL A 81 -1.11 5.47 1.50
CA VAL A 81 0.34 5.62 1.64
C VAL A 81 0.64 5.81 3.11
N VAL A 82 1.62 5.06 3.63
CA VAL A 82 2.13 5.19 4.99
C VAL A 82 3.44 5.97 4.93
N PRO A 83 3.44 7.29 5.20
CA PRO A 83 4.62 8.11 4.97
C PRO A 83 5.81 7.66 5.81
N ARG A 84 5.57 7.23 7.06
CA ARG A 84 6.60 6.78 8.01
C ARG A 84 7.50 5.66 7.45
N PHE A 85 6.92 4.71 6.73
CA PHE A 85 7.65 3.59 6.13
C PHE A 85 7.91 3.77 4.63
N GLY A 86 7.31 4.78 4.00
CA GLY A 86 7.42 5.01 2.55
C GLY A 86 6.76 3.92 1.71
N ILE A 87 5.76 3.22 2.26
CA ILE A 87 5.07 2.12 1.59
C ILE A 87 3.66 2.54 1.16
N ASP A 88 3.23 2.03 0.01
CA ASP A 88 1.86 2.15 -0.51
C ASP A 88 1.20 0.77 -0.38
N GLY A 89 -0.06 0.74 -0.01
CA GLY A 89 -0.82 -0.48 0.17
C GLY A 89 -2.31 -0.28 -0.02
N VAL A 90 -3.02 -1.40 -0.02
CA VAL A 90 -4.47 -1.42 -0.22
C VAL A 90 -5.12 -1.94 1.05
N CYS A 91 -5.94 -1.10 1.69
CA CYS A 91 -6.83 -1.51 2.76
C CYS A 91 -8.14 -1.99 2.16
N LYS A 92 -8.50 -3.25 2.41
CA LYS A 92 -9.80 -3.77 1.98
C LYS A 92 -10.88 -3.29 2.96
N LEU A 93 -11.99 -2.84 2.43
CA LEU A 93 -13.20 -2.59 3.19
C LEU A 93 -14.08 -3.83 3.07
N GLU A 94 -14.29 -4.48 4.19
CA GLU A 94 -15.19 -5.63 4.32
C GLU A 94 -16.55 -5.10 4.78
N ASN A 95 -17.62 -5.58 4.15
CA ASN A 95 -18.94 -5.51 4.76
C ASN A 95 -19.04 -6.74 5.68
N CYS A 96 -19.49 -6.55 6.91
CA CYS A 96 -20.08 -7.65 7.64
C CYS A 96 -21.54 -7.75 7.19
N ASP A 97 -21.95 -8.95 6.77
CA ASP A 97 -23.35 -9.23 6.51
C ASP A 97 -24.07 -9.32 7.86
N ASP A 98 -25.25 -8.69 7.98
CA ASP A 98 -26.07 -8.67 9.20
C ASP A 98 -26.80 -10.03 9.45
N ASP A 99 -26.31 -11.14 8.88
CA ASP A 99 -27.04 -12.42 8.82
C ASP A 99 -26.65 -13.45 9.91
N ASP A 100 -25.78 -13.10 10.86
CA ASP A 100 -25.50 -13.95 12.02
C ASP A 100 -26.48 -13.60 13.16
N ASP A 101 -27.56 -14.39 13.27
CA ASP A 101 -28.51 -14.47 14.40
C ASP A 101 -27.81 -15.00 15.69
N ASP A 102 -26.69 -14.40 16.11
CA ASP A 102 -26.07 -14.64 17.40
C ASP A 102 -26.03 -13.34 18.21
N ASP A 103 -26.67 -13.41 19.38
CA ASP A 103 -26.95 -12.35 20.35
C ASP A 103 -25.66 -11.88 21.07
N ASP A 104 -24.65 -11.43 20.32
CA ASP A 104 -23.39 -10.86 20.84
C ASP A 104 -23.14 -9.44 20.28
N ASP A 105 -23.21 -8.47 21.19
CA ASP A 105 -23.15 -7.01 21.00
C ASP A 105 -21.74 -6.54 20.58
N SER A 106 -21.26 -6.96 19.41
CA SER A 106 -19.98 -6.47 18.83
C SER A 106 -19.93 -6.34 17.30
N SER A 107 -21.08 -6.33 16.61
CA SER A 107 -21.20 -6.15 15.15
C SER A 107 -20.85 -4.72 14.69
N THR A 108 -19.57 -4.40 14.72
CA THR A 108 -18.99 -3.06 14.43
C THR A 108 -18.78 -2.85 12.93
N GLY A 109 -19.77 -3.13 12.08
CA GLY A 109 -19.62 -2.92 10.64
C GLY A 109 -20.90 -2.48 9.95
N GLY A 110 -20.91 -1.24 9.47
CA GLY A 110 -21.88 -0.80 8.48
C GLY A 110 -21.42 -1.11 7.06
N GLU A 111 -22.38 -1.13 6.13
CA GLU A 111 -22.12 -1.21 4.69
C GLU A 111 -21.28 0.00 4.25
N TRP A 112 -20.15 -0.26 3.59
CA TRP A 112 -19.32 0.79 2.98
C TRP A 112 -19.82 1.14 1.58
N LYS A 113 -20.23 2.39 1.39
CA LYS A 113 -20.61 2.96 0.09
C LYS A 113 -19.45 3.77 -0.48
N CYS A 114 -18.79 3.21 -1.48
CA CYS A 114 -17.66 3.85 -2.16
C CYS A 114 -18.12 4.54 -3.45
N ASN A 115 -17.87 5.85 -3.57
CA ASN A 115 -18.12 6.62 -4.78
C ASN A 115 -16.79 7.00 -5.44
N GLU A 116 -16.49 6.43 -6.61
CA GLU A 116 -15.23 6.69 -7.33
C GLU A 116 -15.18 8.12 -7.89
N ASP A 117 -16.28 8.65 -8.40
CA ASP A 117 -16.31 10.00 -9.00
C ASP A 117 -16.03 11.09 -7.97
N LYS A 118 -16.53 10.89 -6.75
CA LYS A 118 -16.31 11.81 -5.62
C LYS A 118 -15.08 11.46 -4.80
N MET A 119 -14.48 10.30 -5.04
CA MET A 119 -13.37 9.74 -4.25
C MET A 119 -13.63 9.72 -2.74
N ILE A 120 -14.82 9.29 -2.36
CA ILE A 120 -15.28 9.24 -0.96
C ILE A 120 -15.82 7.84 -0.67
N ALA A 121 -15.49 7.31 0.50
CA ALA A 121 -16.12 6.13 1.10
C ALA A 121 -16.92 6.55 2.33
N VAL A 122 -18.20 6.18 2.38
CA VAL A 122 -19.12 6.51 3.48
C VAL A 122 -19.54 5.21 4.17
N ASN A 123 -19.48 5.19 5.49
CA ASN A 123 -20.11 4.16 6.31
C ASN A 123 -21.26 4.81 7.10
N ASP A 124 -22.50 4.46 6.73
CA ASP A 124 -23.70 5.09 7.30
C ASP A 124 -23.91 4.70 8.77
N LYS A 125 -23.58 3.46 9.19
CA LYS A 125 -23.76 3.01 10.58
C LYS A 125 -22.75 3.63 11.53
N LEU A 126 -21.50 3.77 11.08
CA LEU A 126 -20.43 4.37 11.88
C LEU A 126 -20.43 5.91 11.82
N GLY A 127 -21.16 6.51 10.88
CA GLY A 127 -21.14 7.96 10.64
C GLY A 127 -19.77 8.46 10.15
N ILE A 128 -18.91 7.57 9.66
CA ILE A 128 -17.55 7.89 9.22
C ILE A 128 -17.56 8.11 7.72
N THR A 129 -17.08 9.28 7.30
CA THR A 129 -16.80 9.60 5.90
C THR A 129 -15.30 9.69 5.71
N LEU A 130 -14.76 8.93 4.76
CA LEU A 130 -13.36 8.91 4.37
C LEU A 130 -13.22 9.51 2.97
N ALA A 131 -12.47 10.61 2.87
CA ALA A 131 -12.13 11.24 1.60
C ALA A 131 -10.66 11.02 1.25
N VAL A 132 -10.27 11.31 0.01
CA VAL A 132 -8.86 11.37 -0.37
C VAL A 132 -8.15 12.47 0.45
N PHE A 133 -6.91 12.19 0.82
CA PHE A 133 -6.05 12.97 1.72
C PHE A 133 -6.49 13.01 3.18
N ASP A 134 -7.53 12.28 3.57
CA ASP A 134 -7.79 12.05 4.98
C ASP A 134 -6.72 11.14 5.57
N HIS A 135 -6.34 11.46 6.81
CA HIS A 135 -5.45 10.67 7.64
C HIS A 135 -6.23 9.58 8.37
N ILE A 136 -5.70 8.37 8.35
CA ILE A 136 -6.28 7.17 8.96
C ILE A 136 -5.20 6.37 9.68
N GLN A 137 -5.58 5.69 10.74
CA GLN A 137 -4.72 4.71 11.38
C GLN A 137 -4.87 3.36 10.71
N VAL A 138 -3.75 2.79 10.29
CA VAL A 138 -3.68 1.45 9.69
C VAL A 138 -2.81 0.53 10.53
N ARG A 139 -3.26 -0.71 10.68
CA ARG A 139 -2.47 -1.80 11.20
C ARG A 139 -1.74 -2.49 10.06
N ILE A 140 -0.43 -2.56 10.14
CA ILE A 140 0.45 -3.17 9.16
C ILE A 140 0.90 -4.53 9.69
N MET A 141 0.68 -5.59 8.93
CA MET A 141 1.03 -6.96 9.31
C MET A 141 1.68 -7.71 8.15
N ALA A 142 2.61 -8.61 8.45
CA ALA A 142 3.14 -9.56 7.49
C ALA A 142 2.20 -10.77 7.38
N ASP A 143 1.81 -11.13 6.16
CA ASP A 143 0.99 -12.31 5.86
C ASP A 143 1.73 -13.23 4.88
N SER A 144 1.76 -14.53 5.21
CA SER A 144 2.41 -15.59 4.43
C SER A 144 1.46 -16.74 4.07
N THR A 145 0.15 -16.59 4.28
CA THR A 145 -0.84 -17.67 4.16
C THR A 145 -1.02 -18.25 2.75
N ASP A 146 -0.72 -17.49 1.69
CA ASP A 146 -0.97 -17.88 0.28
C ASP A 146 0.32 -18.17 -0.50
N PHE A 147 1.38 -18.62 0.18
CA PHE A 147 2.74 -18.80 -0.39
C PHE A 147 3.31 -17.53 -1.06
N ARG A 148 2.68 -16.38 -0.81
CA ARG A 148 3.07 -15.06 -1.26
C ARG A 148 3.35 -14.23 -0.02
N PHE A 149 4.57 -13.71 0.05
CA PHE A 149 4.95 -12.75 1.06
C PHE A 149 4.30 -11.42 0.74
N LYS A 150 3.36 -10.98 1.57
CA LYS A 150 2.67 -9.69 1.38
C LYS A 150 2.52 -8.98 2.71
N THR A 151 2.59 -7.66 2.65
CA THR A 151 2.24 -6.81 3.79
C THR A 151 0.76 -6.43 3.66
N VAL A 152 -0.05 -6.81 4.64
CA VAL A 152 -1.48 -6.51 4.70
C VAL A 152 -1.69 -5.30 5.58
N MET A 153 -2.53 -4.37 5.11
CA MET A 153 -2.92 -3.17 5.83
C MET A 153 -4.41 -3.25 6.16
N THR A 154 -4.75 -3.12 7.44
CA THR A 154 -6.13 -3.11 7.93
C THR A 154 -6.45 -1.73 8.49
N LEU A 155 -7.57 -1.14 8.07
CA LEU A 155 -8.07 0.11 8.63
C LEU A 155 -8.48 -0.11 10.10
N LEU A 156 -8.05 0.79 10.99
CA LEU A 156 -8.49 0.80 12.39
C LEU A 156 -9.48 1.93 12.63
N GLU A 157 -9.03 3.16 12.53
CA GLU A 157 -9.84 4.35 12.82
C GLU A 157 -9.43 5.55 11.95
N LYS A 158 -10.31 6.55 11.89
CA LYS A 158 -9.99 7.85 11.27
C LYS A 158 -9.17 8.69 12.24
N SER A 159 -7.97 9.11 11.85
CA SER A 159 -7.10 9.93 12.70
C SER A 159 -7.78 11.26 13.00
N LYS A 160 -7.71 11.71 14.26
CA LYS A 160 -8.19 13.06 14.63
C LYS A 160 -7.20 14.10 14.12
N ALA A 161 -7.69 15.26 13.69
CA ALA A 161 -6.86 16.33 13.15
C ALA A 161 -5.71 16.82 14.08
N ASN A 162 -5.83 16.58 15.39
CA ASN A 162 -4.84 16.96 16.39
C ASN A 162 -3.70 15.94 16.57
N GLU A 163 -3.81 14.75 15.97
CA GLU A 163 -2.84 13.66 16.08
C GLU A 163 -1.99 13.50 14.81
N ILE A 164 -2.11 14.44 13.88
CA ILE A 164 -1.33 14.44 12.63
C ILE A 164 0.07 14.98 12.93
N ASP A 165 1.08 14.13 12.72
CA ASP A 165 2.50 14.51 12.85
C ASP A 165 2.79 15.73 11.97
N THR A 166 3.54 16.69 12.52
CA THR A 166 4.05 17.80 11.70
C THR A 166 5.05 17.28 10.66
N TYR A 167 5.25 18.05 9.58
CA TYR A 167 6.15 17.64 8.49
C TYR A 167 7.56 17.28 8.98
N GLU A 168 8.10 18.07 9.89
CA GLU A 168 9.47 17.90 10.43
C GLU A 168 9.58 16.62 11.25
N GLU A 169 8.59 16.34 12.11
CA GLU A 169 8.52 15.12 12.91
C GLU A 169 8.36 13.88 12.03
N ALA A 170 7.50 13.96 11.01
CA ALA A 170 7.32 12.90 10.04
C ALA A 170 8.61 12.62 9.24
N GLU A 171 9.37 13.65 8.85
CA GLU A 171 10.64 13.47 8.14
C GLU A 171 11.71 12.83 9.05
N ALA A 172 11.84 13.29 10.29
CA ALA A 172 12.76 12.71 11.26
C ALA A 172 12.43 11.24 11.54
N ASN A 173 11.15 10.92 11.68
CA ASN A 173 10.67 9.55 11.86
C ASN A 173 10.98 8.67 10.64
N ARG A 174 10.78 9.17 9.42
CA ARG A 174 11.17 8.46 8.19
C ARG A 174 12.66 8.17 8.15
N LYS A 175 13.52 9.16 8.42
CA LYS A 175 14.98 8.97 8.43
C LYS A 175 15.43 7.95 9.47
N LYS A 176 14.82 7.99 10.65
CA LYS A 176 15.08 7.02 11.72
C LYS A 176 14.69 5.60 11.30
N VAL A 177 13.51 5.44 10.70
CA VAL A 177 13.02 4.15 10.22
C VAL A 177 13.83 3.63 9.03
N ASP A 178 14.24 4.49 8.09
CA ASP A 178 15.08 4.10 6.94
C ASP A 178 16.42 3.51 7.42
N LYS A 179 17.02 4.14 8.44
CA LYS A 179 18.25 3.62 9.07
C LYS A 179 18.03 2.29 9.81
N GLU A 180 16.86 2.10 10.41
CA GLU A 180 16.51 0.84 11.07
C GLU A 180 16.24 -0.29 10.07
N MET A 181 15.52 0.03 8.99
CA MET A 181 15.14 -0.88 7.91
C MET A 181 16.33 -1.31 7.05
N CYS A 182 17.26 -0.39 6.81
CA CYS A 182 18.37 -0.57 5.88
C CYS A 182 19.67 -0.04 6.51
N PRO A 183 20.24 -0.72 7.51
CA PRO A 183 21.41 -0.23 8.25
C PRO A 183 22.66 -0.06 7.37
N ASP A 184 22.78 -0.86 6.30
CA ASP A 184 23.93 -0.85 5.39
C ASP A 184 23.78 0.17 4.23
N ARG A 185 22.65 0.87 4.15
CA ARG A 185 22.38 1.83 3.08
C ARG A 185 23.07 3.15 3.40
N ILE A 186 24.16 3.42 2.68
CA ILE A 186 24.86 4.71 2.72
C ILE A 186 23.87 5.81 2.31
N SER A 187 23.55 6.73 3.21
CA SER A 187 22.67 7.84 2.89
C SER A 187 23.40 8.84 1.99
N ARG A 188 22.65 9.63 1.22
CA ARG A 188 23.27 10.69 0.39
C ARG A 188 24.01 11.73 1.25
N ASP A 189 23.58 11.91 2.50
CA ASP A 189 24.16 12.85 3.44
C ASP A 189 25.49 12.35 4.03
N ASP A 190 25.73 11.03 4.04
CA ASP A 190 26.98 10.43 4.52
C ASP A 190 28.17 10.66 3.56
N ASN A 191 27.90 11.04 2.30
CA ASN A 191 28.92 11.28 1.27
C ASN A 191 29.39 12.75 1.19
N VAL A 192 29.01 13.61 2.15
CA VAL A 192 29.41 15.03 2.19
C VAL A 192 30.54 15.30 3.22
N ALA A 193 31.18 14.24 3.73
CA ALA A 193 32.35 14.33 4.63
C ALA A 193 33.68 14.19 3.87
#